data_AF-A0A935DJH2-F1
#
_entry.id   AF-A0A935DJH2-F1
#
_cell.length_a   1.000
_cell.length_b   1.000
_cell.length_c   1.000
_cell.angle_alpha   90.00
_cell.angle_beta   90.00
_cell.angle_gamma   90.00
#
_symmetry.space_group_name_H-M   'P 1'
#
loop_
_entity.id
_entity.type
_entity.pdbx_description
1 polymer ?
#
loop_
_entity_poly.entity_id
_entity_poly.type
_entity_poly.pdbx_seq_one_letter_code
_entity_poly.pdbx_strand_id
1 'polypeptide(L)' 'MLLRAVLVLAQQMSEDLGCVGLVVDAKPGAIAFYEKLGFMRLELVAGELGDRPVALPMFIELGQLPDAKP' A
#
# COMPACT_ATOMS: atom_id res chain seq x y z
N MET A 1 -0.83 -6.86 -13.21
CA MET A 1 0.63 -7.09 -13.20
C MET A 1 1.40 -6.01 -12.47
N LEU A 2 1.06 -4.71 -12.61
CA LEU A 2 1.82 -3.63 -11.96
C LEU A 2 1.92 -3.76 -10.43
N LEU A 3 0.81 -4.03 -9.74
CA LEU A 3 0.82 -4.15 -8.28
C LEU A 3 1.73 -5.28 -7.79
N ARG A 4 1.72 -6.46 -8.44
CA ARG A 4 2.62 -7.56 -8.10
C ARG A 4 4.09 -7.11 -8.19
N ALA A 5 4.46 -6.39 -9.25
CA ALA A 5 5.82 -5.88 -9.41
C ALA A 5 6.21 -4.91 -8.28
N VAL A 6 5.28 -4.04 -7.86
CA VAL A 6 5.49 -3.14 -6.71
C VAL A 6 5.66 -3.93 -5.41
N LEU A 7 4.88 -4.98 -5.19
CA LEU A 7 5.00 -5.82 -3.99
C LEU A 7 6.31 -6.62 -3.95
N VAL A 8 6.81 -7.08 -5.10
CA VAL A 8 8.15 -7.71 -5.20
C VAL A 8 9.23 -6.69 -4.86
N LEU A 9 9.17 -5.49 -5.44
CA LEU A 9 10.12 -4.41 -5.14
C LEU A 9 10.08 -4.02 -3.66
N ALA A 10 8.89 -3.92 -3.07
CA ALA A 10 8.74 -3.57 -1.67
C ALA A 10 9.34 -4.63 -0.74
N GLN A 11 9.17 -5.93 -1.04
CA GLN A 11 9.84 -7.01 -0.32
C GLN A 11 11.36 -6.92 -0.44
N GLN A 12 11.90 -6.65 -1.62
CA GLN A 12 13.35 -6.42 -1.78
C GLN A 12 13.82 -5.23 -0.92
N MET A 13 13.06 -4.13 -0.88
CA MET A 13 13.36 -2.98 -0.03
C MET A 13 13.24 -3.30 1.47
N SER A 14 12.38 -4.25 1.85
CA SER A 14 12.33 -4.77 3.23
C SER A 14 13.62 -5.46 3.61
N GLU A 15 14.17 -6.29 2.73
CA GLU A 15 15.43 -7.00 2.95
C GLU A 15 16.64 -6.05 2.96
N ASP A 16 16.70 -5.15 1.98
CA ASP A 16 17.86 -4.29 1.77
C ASP A 16 17.92 -3.11 2.74
N LEU A 17 16.76 -2.56 3.13
CA LEU A 17 16.66 -1.28 3.84
C LEU A 17 15.82 -1.36 5.13
N GLY A 18 15.17 -2.49 5.41
CA GLY A 18 14.29 -2.63 6.58
C GLY A 18 12.94 -1.93 6.43
N CYS A 19 12.45 -1.71 5.20
CA CYS A 19 11.09 -1.21 4.98
C CYS A 19 10.04 -2.18 5.57
N VAL A 20 9.12 -1.69 6.40
CA VAL A 20 8.16 -2.55 7.12
C VAL A 20 6.78 -2.63 6.45
N GLY A 21 6.48 -1.76 5.50
CA GLY A 21 5.14 -1.65 4.95
C GLY A 21 5.06 -0.78 3.69
N LEU A 22 3.90 -0.83 3.04
CA LEU A 22 3.58 -0.01 1.88
C LEU A 22 2.36 0.87 2.19
N VAL A 23 2.45 2.16 1.87
CA VAL A 23 1.34 3.11 1.96
C VAL A 23 0.86 3.46 0.55
N VAL A 24 -0.45 3.56 0.37
CA VAL A 24 -1.10 4.01 -0.88
C VAL A 24 -2.22 5.00 -0.58
N ASP A 25 -2.27 6.10 -1.32
CA ASP A 25 -3.44 6.98 -1.37
C ASP A 25 -4.45 6.41 -2.37
N ALA A 26 -5.42 5.65 -1.87
CA ALA A 26 -6.41 4.98 -2.68
C ALA A 26 -7.48 5.96 -3.18
N LYS A 27 -7.64 6.04 -4.50
CA LYS A 27 -8.82 6.69 -5.10
C LYS A 27 -10.10 5.97 -4.64
N PRO A 28 -11.24 6.66 -4.51
CA PRO A 28 -12.47 6.05 -3.98
C PRO A 28 -12.88 4.72 -4.65
N GLY A 29 -12.73 4.62 -5.98
CA GLY A 29 -13.05 3.40 -6.73
C GLY A 29 -12.10 2.22 -6.53
N ALA A 30 -10.95 2.43 -5.86
CA ALA A 30 -9.93 1.41 -5.63
C ALA A 30 -9.86 0.94 -4.17
N ILE A 31 -10.57 1.58 -3.23
CA ILE A 31 -10.50 1.24 -1.80
C ILE A 31 -10.82 -0.24 -1.57
N ALA A 32 -11.97 -0.71 -2.07
CA ALA A 32 -12.40 -2.10 -1.90
C ALA A 32 -11.46 -3.12 -2.58
N PHE A 33 -10.69 -2.69 -3.58
CA PHE A 33 -9.66 -3.55 -4.19
C PHE A 33 -8.48 -3.75 -3.23
N TYR A 34 -8.00 -2.69 -2.58
CA TYR A 34 -6.90 -2.77 -1.62
C TYR A 34 -7.31 -3.46 -0.31
N GLU A 35 -8.53 -3.26 0.18
CA GLU A 35 -9.05 -3.97 1.36
C GLU A 35 -9.03 -5.49 1.17
N LYS A 36 -9.41 -5.98 -0.03
CA LYS A 36 -9.35 -7.42 -0.37
C LYS A 36 -7.94 -7.99 -0.36
N LEU A 37 -6.93 -7.15 -0.54
CA LEU A 37 -5.51 -7.53 -0.50
C LEU A 37 -4.91 -7.42 0.89
N GLY A 38 -5.68 -6.99 1.90
CA GLY A 38 -5.23 -6.86 3.28
C GLY A 38 -4.74 -5.46 3.66
N PHE A 39 -4.92 -4.45 2.80
CA PHE A 39 -4.60 -3.08 3.19
C PHE A 39 -5.62 -2.56 4.21
N MET A 40 -5.11 -1.98 5.30
CA MET A 40 -5.90 -1.28 6.32
C MET A 40 -5.96 0.22 6.02
N ARG A 41 -7.08 0.84 6.35
CA ARG A 41 -7.24 2.30 6.23
C ARG A 41 -6.38 2.99 7.29
N LEU A 42 -5.75 4.10 6.92
CA LEU A 42 -5.05 4.97 7.85
C LEU A 42 -5.89 6.20 8.15
N GLU A 43 -5.81 6.68 9.39
CA GLU A 43 -6.28 8.01 9.75
C GLU A 43 -5.27 9.04 9.25
N LEU A 44 -5.75 10.01 8.46
CA LEU A 44 -4.90 11.09 7.97
C LEU A 44 -4.74 12.16 9.07
N VAL A 45 -3.52 12.30 9.58
CA VAL A 45 -3.20 13.37 10.54
C VAL A 45 -2.80 14.66 9.83
N ALA A 46 -2.03 14.55 8.73
CA ALA A 46 -1.54 15.67 7.93
C ALA A 46 -1.13 15.19 6.52
N GLY A 47 -0.97 16.13 5.59
CA GLY A 47 -0.49 15.83 4.22
C GLY A 47 -1.60 15.61 3.19
N GLU A 48 -2.82 16.07 3.46
CA GLU A 48 -3.91 16.02 2.48
C GLU A 48 -3.57 16.88 1.25
N LEU A 49 -3.76 16.31 0.06
CA LEU A 49 -3.49 17.02 -1.20
C LEU A 49 -4.56 18.07 -1.54
N GLY A 50 -5.75 17.99 -0.92
CA GLY A 50 -6.90 18.87 -1.19
C GLY A 50 -7.64 18.58 -2.51
N ASP A 51 -7.13 17.66 -3.32
CA ASP A 51 -7.73 17.22 -4.58
C ASP A 51 -9.03 16.42 -4.35
N ARG A 52 -9.99 16.60 -5.28
CA ARG A 52 -11.28 15.90 -5.24
C ARG A 52 -11.43 14.91 -6.41
N PRO A 53 -11.91 13.69 -6.17
CA PRO A 53 -12.32 13.16 -4.86
C PRO A 53 -11.11 12.83 -3.97
N VAL A 54 -11.29 13.03 -2.66
CA VAL A 54 -10.25 12.82 -1.66
C VAL A 54 -9.79 11.35 -1.71
N ALA A 55 -8.48 11.15 -1.79
CA ALA A 55 -7.89 9.83 -1.69
C ALA A 55 -7.79 9.39 -0.23
N LEU A 56 -7.96 8.09 0.02
CA LEU A 56 -7.89 7.52 1.35
C LEU A 56 -6.52 6.84 1.53
N PRO A 57 -5.65 7.29 2.46
CA PRO A 57 -4.42 6.60 2.75
C PRO A 57 -4.72 5.21 3.33
N MET A 58 -4.00 4.21 2.84
CA MET A 58 -4.11 2.82 3.25
C MET A 58 -2.71 2.21 3.39
N PHE A 59 -2.58 1.20 4.25
CA PHE A 59 -1.31 0.57 4.61
C PHE A 59 -1.39 -0.95 4.54
N ILE A 60 -0.31 -1.61 4.18
CA ILE A 60 -0.12 -3.05 4.38
C ILE A 60 1.28 -3.32 4.94
N GLU A 61 1.36 -4.26 5.87
CA GLU A 61 2.62 -4.75 6.42
C GLU A 61 3.27 -5.73 5.44
N LEU A 62 4.57 -5.56 5.15
CA LEU A 62 5.25 -6.44 4.18
C LEU A 62 5.49 -7.84 4.74
N GLY A 63 5.66 -8.00 6.05
CA GLY A 63 5.82 -9.31 6.69
C GLY A 63 4.57 -10.20 6.66
N GLN A 64 3.39 -9.64 6.33
CA GLN A 64 2.14 -10.38 6.17
C GLN A 64 1.94 -10.86 4.72
N LEU A 65 2.79 -10.41 3.78
CA LEU A 65 2.66 -10.78 2.39
C LEU A 65 3.21 -12.18 2.13
N PRO A 66 2.55 -12.97 1.25
CA PRO A 66 3.16 -14.21 0.77
C PRO A 66 4.41 -13.88 -0.04
N ASP A 67 5.42 -14.76 0.03
CA ASP A 67 6.65 -14.67 -0.77
C ASP A 67 6.31 -14.39 -2.24
N ALA A 68 6.57 -13.17 -2.68
CA ALA A 68 6.38 -12.81 -4.07
C ALA A 68 7.62 -13.25 -4.86
N LYS A 69 7.68 -14.52 -5.25
CA LYS A 69 8.70 -14.96 -6.21
C LYS A 69 8.55 -14.15 -7.50
N PRO A 70 9.65 -13.61 -8.08
CA PRO A 70 9.60 -12.81 -9.31
C PRO A 70 8.97 -13.55 -10.49
#